data_AF-A0A258BD09-F1
#
_entry.id   AF-A0A258BD09-F1
#
_cell.length_a   1.000
_cell.length_b   1.000
_cell.length_c   1.000
_cell.angle_alpha   90.00
_cell.angle_beta   90.00
_cell.angle_gamma   90.00
#
_symmetry.space_group_name_H-M   'P 1'
#
loop_
_entity.id
_entity.type
_entity.pdbx_description
1 polymer ?
#
loop_
_entity_poly.entity_id
_entity_poly.type
_entity_poly.pdbx_seq_one_letter_code
_entity_poly.pdbx_strand_id
1 'polypeptide(L)'
;MIRYVRVHDSDHVVIAVEDLPSGSVVEIDGQPPLVLEADIPKGHKLALYDIPAGQEVRKFGFVIGHASADIKRGAHIHSHNLVTSLSGLEDYDYQPKPAPKPGDAPDARTFMGYRRADGRVGIRNEIWILCTVGCVARTSERLAKIASEKFKGRVDGVYALTHPLGCSQLGDDLNHTRKLLAAL
;
A
#
# COMPACT_ATOMS: atom_id res chain seq x y z
N MET A 1 18.65 15.39 13.74
CA MET A 1 17.73 15.20 12.59
C MET A 1 17.88 13.77 12.14
N ILE A 2 16.79 13.05 11.86
CA ILE A 2 16.86 11.65 11.40
C ILE A 2 17.40 11.66 9.97
N ARG A 3 18.55 11.02 9.72
CA ARG A 3 19.20 10.97 8.39
C ARG A 3 19.00 9.62 7.66
N TYR A 4 18.54 8.61 8.39
CA TYR A 4 18.16 7.31 7.86
C TYR A 4 17.02 6.70 8.66
N VAL A 5 16.38 5.67 8.11
CA VAL A 5 15.39 4.85 8.82
C VAL A 5 15.81 3.39 8.76
N ARG A 6 15.86 2.76 9.94
CA ARG A 6 15.91 1.31 10.13
C ARG A 6 14.51 0.85 10.53
N VAL A 7 13.96 -0.16 9.86
CA VAL A 7 12.58 -0.58 10.13
C VAL A 7 12.53 -1.74 11.12
N HIS A 8 13.51 -2.64 11.06
CA HIS A 8 13.59 -3.79 11.96
C HIS A 8 15.02 -3.97 12.49
N ASP A 9 15.15 -4.45 13.72
CA ASP A 9 16.44 -4.65 14.41
C ASP A 9 17.32 -5.73 13.76
N SER A 10 16.73 -6.59 12.95
CA SER A 10 17.45 -7.60 12.16
C SER A 10 17.80 -7.11 10.75
N ASP A 11 17.52 -5.85 10.40
CA ASP A 11 17.84 -5.33 9.07
C ASP A 11 19.35 -5.22 8.88
N HIS A 12 19.80 -5.57 7.68
CA HIS A 12 21.19 -5.43 7.23
C HIS A 12 21.46 -4.03 6.67
N VAL A 13 20.39 -3.28 6.42
CA VAL A 13 20.40 -2.02 5.67
C VAL A 13 19.58 -0.97 6.40
N VAL A 14 19.88 0.29 6.12
CA VAL A 14 19.00 1.43 6.42
C VAL A 14 18.66 2.17 5.14
N ILE A 15 17.56 2.93 5.17
CA ILE A 15 17.14 3.79 4.07
C ILE A 15 17.51 5.23 4.36
N ALA A 16 18.27 5.86 3.46
CA ALA A 16 18.59 7.28 3.56
C ALA A 16 17.29 8.10 3.40
N VAL A 17 17.03 9.05 4.31
CA VAL A 17 15.84 9.94 4.19
C VAL A 17 16.17 11.29 3.52
N GLU A 18 17.44 11.52 3.25
CA GLU A 18 18.02 12.63 2.50
C GLU A 18 19.20 12.11 1.68
N ASP A 19 19.76 12.95 0.80
CA ASP A 19 21.00 12.60 0.11
C ASP A 19 22.15 12.64 1.11
N LEU A 20 22.98 11.60 1.11
CA LEU A 20 24.17 11.47 1.95
C LEU A 20 25.42 11.50 1.07
N PRO A 21 26.08 12.65 0.92
CA PRO A 21 27.31 12.74 0.13
C PRO A 21 28.44 11.91 0.74
N SER A 22 29.38 11.49 -0.11
CA SER A 22 30.68 10.96 0.31
C SER A 22 31.36 11.92 1.31
N GLY A 23 32.03 11.35 2.30
CA GLY A 23 32.61 12.06 3.44
C GLY A 23 31.61 12.41 4.55
N SER A 24 30.30 12.19 4.35
CA SER A 24 29.31 12.35 5.43
C SER A 24 29.60 11.37 6.57
N VAL A 25 29.49 11.87 7.81
CA VAL A 25 29.47 11.03 9.01
C VAL A 25 28.03 10.62 9.32
N VAL A 26 27.78 9.31 9.37
CA VAL A 26 26.49 8.73 9.75
C VAL A 26 26.64 8.03 11.11
N GLU A 27 25.83 8.46 12.08
CA GLU A 27 25.76 7.83 13.40
C GLU A 27 24.75 6.68 13.38
N ILE A 28 25.24 5.45 13.47
CA ILE A 28 24.41 4.24 13.45
C ILE A 28 24.22 3.78 14.89
N ASP A 29 22.96 3.64 15.33
CA ASP A 29 22.64 3.23 16.71
C ASP A 29 23.37 1.93 17.10
N GLY A 30 24.08 1.97 18.23
CA GLY A 30 24.83 0.83 18.75
C GLY A 30 26.11 0.49 17.97
N GLN A 31 26.57 1.34 17.03
CA GLN A 31 27.79 1.14 16.27
C GLN A 31 28.69 2.38 16.20
N PRO A 32 30.00 2.22 15.90
CA PRO A 32 30.89 3.36 15.68
C PRO A 32 30.40 4.26 14.53
N PRO A 33 30.63 5.58 14.59
CA PRO A 33 30.34 6.48 13.48
C PRO A 33 30.98 6.00 12.17
N LEU A 34 30.26 6.19 11.06
CA LEU A 34 30.66 5.71 9.75
C LEU A 34 30.85 6.89 8.81
N VAL A 35 32.05 7.00 8.21
CA VAL A 35 32.31 7.95 7.13
C VAL A 35 31.96 7.27 5.81
N LEU A 36 31.10 7.88 5.02
CA LEU A 36 30.69 7.33 3.73
C LEU A 36 31.81 7.50 2.70
N GLU A 37 32.08 6.44 1.94
CA GLU A 37 33.07 6.47 0.84
C GLU A 37 32.45 6.94 -0.47
N ALA A 38 31.13 6.81 -0.63
CA ALA A 38 30.39 7.18 -1.83
C ALA A 38 29.05 7.83 -1.48
N ASP A 39 28.47 8.52 -2.46
CA ASP A 39 27.15 9.14 -2.33
C ASP A 39 26.05 8.08 -2.19
N ILE A 40 25.11 8.34 -1.27
CA ILE A 40 23.91 7.54 -1.06
C ILE A 40 22.69 8.45 -1.31
N PRO A 41 21.98 8.29 -2.43
CA PRO A 41 20.82 9.12 -2.72
C PRO A 41 19.68 8.89 -1.71
N LYS A 42 18.82 9.90 -1.55
CA LYS A 42 17.58 9.78 -0.79
C LYS A 42 16.75 8.58 -1.26
N GLY A 43 16.30 7.77 -0.32
CA GLY A 43 15.51 6.56 -0.56
C GLY A 43 16.33 5.31 -0.88
N HIS A 44 17.65 5.44 -1.04
CA HIS A 44 18.54 4.31 -1.32
C HIS A 44 19.01 3.62 -0.04
N LYS A 45 19.56 2.40 -0.20
CA LYS A 45 19.98 1.53 0.91
C LYS A 45 21.45 1.76 1.24
N LEU A 46 21.75 1.89 2.51
CA LEU A 46 23.09 1.92 3.09
C LEU A 46 23.33 0.61 3.87
N ALA A 47 24.47 -0.04 3.66
CA ALA A 47 24.85 -1.24 4.41
C ALA A 47 25.24 -0.91 5.87
N LEU A 48 24.67 -1.62 6.84
CA LEU A 48 25.02 -1.46 8.27
C LEU A 48 26.31 -2.18 8.67
N TYR A 49 26.73 -3.17 7.89
CA TYR A 49 27.91 -4.00 8.12
C TYR A 49 28.43 -4.55 6.79
N ASP A 50 29.59 -5.21 6.84
CA ASP A 50 30.12 -5.97 5.72
C ASP A 50 29.20 -7.16 5.41
N ILE A 51 28.80 -7.29 4.15
CA ILE A 51 27.95 -8.37 3.63
C ILE A 51 28.73 -9.07 2.51
N PRO A 52 29.35 -10.22 2.79
CA PRO A 52 29.95 -11.09 1.79
C PRO A 52 29.06 -11.40 0.58
N ALA A 53 29.67 -11.62 -0.57
CA ALA A 53 28.98 -12.10 -1.77
C ALA A 53 28.20 -13.39 -1.48
N GLY A 54 26.99 -13.48 -2.03
CA GLY A 54 26.06 -14.59 -1.82
C GLY A 54 25.26 -14.52 -0.52
N GLN A 55 25.62 -13.67 0.44
CA GLN A 55 24.88 -13.55 1.70
C GLN A 55 23.53 -12.86 1.48
N GLU A 56 22.50 -13.35 2.18
CA GLU A 56 21.18 -12.72 2.23
C GLU A 56 21.26 -11.29 2.75
N VAL A 57 20.49 -10.39 2.15
CA VAL A 57 20.30 -9.02 2.60
C VAL A 57 18.90 -8.89 3.18
N ARG A 58 18.79 -8.43 4.43
CA ARG A 58 17.49 -8.27 5.11
C ARG A 58 17.06 -6.81 5.22
N LYS A 59 15.78 -6.58 4.96
CA LYS A 59 15.07 -5.30 5.15
C LYS A 59 13.64 -5.61 5.61
N PHE A 60 13.09 -4.80 6.52
CA PHE A 60 11.80 -5.06 7.18
C PHE A 60 11.75 -6.36 7.98
N GLY A 61 12.91 -6.91 8.37
CA GLY A 61 13.02 -8.22 9.02
C GLY A 61 13.00 -9.42 8.06
N PHE A 62 12.84 -9.19 6.76
CA PHE A 62 12.74 -10.24 5.74
C PHE A 62 13.91 -10.18 4.76
N VAL A 63 14.22 -11.33 4.14
CA VAL A 63 15.21 -11.41 3.06
C VAL A 63 14.64 -10.72 1.82
N ILE A 64 15.39 -9.78 1.25
CA ILE A 64 15.00 -9.06 0.02
C ILE A 64 15.84 -9.46 -1.19
N GLY A 65 16.78 -10.37 -1.01
CA GLY A 65 17.73 -10.83 -2.02
C GLY A 65 19.06 -11.23 -1.40
N HIS A 66 20.06 -11.43 -2.23
CA HIS A 66 21.43 -11.71 -1.82
C HIS A 66 22.44 -10.76 -2.49
N ALA A 67 23.58 -10.55 -1.82
CA ALA A 67 24.65 -9.72 -2.34
C ALA A 67 25.29 -10.40 -3.56
N SER A 68 25.38 -9.72 -4.70
CA SER A 68 26.05 -10.27 -5.90
C SER A 68 27.58 -10.09 -5.89
N ALA A 69 28.09 -9.30 -4.95
CA ALA A 69 29.50 -9.06 -4.67
C ALA A 69 29.67 -8.73 -3.18
N ASP A 70 30.90 -8.65 -2.69
CA ASP A 70 31.16 -8.18 -1.33
C ASP A 70 30.71 -6.72 -1.20
N ILE A 71 29.87 -6.44 -0.20
CA ILE A 71 29.36 -5.10 0.11
C ILE A 71 29.98 -4.67 1.44
N LYS A 72 30.73 -3.57 1.44
CA LYS A 72 31.31 -3.02 2.66
C LYS A 72 30.28 -2.27 3.49
N ARG A 73 30.49 -2.24 4.80
CA ARG A 73 29.77 -1.35 5.71
C ARG A 73 29.81 0.07 5.16
N GLY A 74 28.65 0.70 5.02
CA GLY A 74 28.52 2.06 4.47
C GLY A 74 28.40 2.14 2.97
N ALA A 75 28.47 1.01 2.25
CA ALA A 75 28.30 1.01 0.81
C ALA A 75 26.83 1.18 0.42
N HIS A 76 26.64 1.73 -0.77
CA HIS A 76 25.36 1.82 -1.45
C HIS A 76 24.89 0.43 -1.90
N ILE A 77 23.71 0.00 -1.45
CA ILE A 77 23.09 -1.25 -1.89
C ILE A 77 22.00 -0.98 -2.93
N HIS A 78 22.19 -1.47 -4.15
CA HIS A 78 21.21 -1.36 -5.23
C HIS A 78 21.34 -2.52 -6.22
N SER A 79 20.71 -2.42 -7.39
CA SER A 79 20.60 -3.51 -8.38
C SER A 79 21.95 -3.97 -8.93
N HIS A 80 23.00 -3.16 -8.79
CA HIS A 80 24.35 -3.53 -9.21
C HIS A 80 25.03 -4.51 -8.25
N ASN A 81 24.64 -4.55 -6.97
CA ASN A 81 25.25 -5.41 -5.95
C ASN A 81 24.23 -6.22 -5.11
N LEU A 82 22.94 -6.12 -5.40
CA LEU A 82 21.86 -6.90 -4.79
C LEU A 82 21.00 -7.48 -5.90
N VAL A 83 20.79 -8.79 -5.86
CA VAL A 83 19.89 -9.48 -6.78
C VAL A 83 18.85 -10.30 -6.03
N THR A 84 17.71 -10.55 -6.66
CA THR A 84 16.61 -11.29 -6.04
C THR A 84 16.99 -12.76 -5.83
N SER A 85 16.56 -13.33 -4.71
CA SER A 85 16.69 -14.76 -4.44
C SER A 85 15.51 -15.58 -5.00
N LEU A 86 14.46 -14.91 -5.48
CA LEU A 86 13.27 -15.57 -6.02
C LEU A 86 13.58 -16.27 -7.34
N SER A 87 13.18 -17.54 -7.47
CA SER A 87 13.31 -18.30 -8.71
C SER A 87 12.03 -19.08 -9.06
N GLY A 88 11.46 -18.81 -10.24
CA GLY A 88 10.31 -19.55 -10.75
C GLY A 88 9.07 -19.47 -9.86
N LEU A 89 8.43 -20.62 -9.64
CA LEU A 89 7.35 -20.79 -8.66
C LEU A 89 7.97 -21.36 -7.39
N GLU A 90 7.88 -20.62 -6.30
CA GLU A 90 8.33 -21.09 -4.99
C GLU A 90 7.18 -21.75 -4.23
N ASP A 91 7.49 -22.81 -3.51
CA ASP A 91 6.56 -23.42 -2.56
C ASP A 91 6.35 -22.44 -1.41
N TYR A 92 5.10 -22.02 -1.22
CA TYR A 92 4.70 -21.12 -0.14
C TYR A 92 3.84 -21.87 0.88
N ASP A 93 4.26 -21.82 2.14
CA ASP A 93 3.47 -22.30 3.28
C ASP A 93 3.06 -21.11 4.15
N TYR A 94 1.75 -20.95 4.37
CA TYR A 94 1.24 -19.87 5.21
C TYR A 94 1.35 -20.23 6.69
N GLN A 95 2.32 -19.62 7.37
CA GLN A 95 2.52 -19.78 8.81
C GLN A 95 2.16 -18.48 9.55
N PRO A 96 0.87 -18.28 9.92
CA PRO A 96 0.45 -17.07 10.62
C PRO A 96 1.13 -16.97 11.98
N LYS A 97 1.79 -15.85 12.24
CA LYS A 97 2.21 -15.48 13.59
C LYS A 97 1.02 -14.85 14.32
N PRO A 98 0.81 -15.15 15.62
CA PRO A 98 -0.20 -14.47 16.41
C PRO A 98 0.06 -12.96 16.39
N ALA A 99 -0.82 -12.21 15.73
CA ALA A 99 -0.81 -10.76 15.82
C ALA A 99 -1.38 -10.36 17.19
N PRO A 100 -0.87 -9.29 17.81
CA PRO A 100 -1.60 -8.70 18.93
C PRO A 100 -3.02 -8.42 18.46
N LYS A 101 -4.01 -8.81 19.28
CA LYS A 101 -5.39 -8.41 19.02
C LYS A 101 -5.39 -6.88 18.84
N PRO A 102 -6.17 -6.33 17.89
CA PRO A 102 -6.40 -4.89 17.87
C PRO A 102 -6.67 -4.47 19.31
N GLY A 103 -5.86 -3.53 19.84
CA GLY A 103 -5.94 -3.16 21.25
C GLY A 103 -7.35 -2.71 21.61
N ASP A 104 -7.63 -2.62 22.91
CA ASP A 104 -8.89 -2.08 23.44
C ASP A 104 -9.04 -0.62 23.01
N ALA A 105 -9.49 -0.41 21.77
CA ALA A 105 -9.93 0.89 21.31
C ALA A 105 -11.06 1.29 22.27
N PRO A 106 -11.06 2.53 22.79
CA PRO A 106 -12.10 2.93 23.73
C PRO A 106 -13.47 2.62 23.12
N ASP A 107 -14.30 1.86 23.84
CA ASP A 107 -15.68 1.51 23.44
C ASP A 107 -16.54 2.75 23.12
N ALA A 108 -16.06 3.93 23.49
CA ALA A 108 -16.73 5.22 23.40
C ALA A 108 -16.46 6.01 22.10
N ARG A 109 -15.79 5.45 21.07
CA ARG A 109 -15.62 6.18 19.80
C ARG A 109 -16.94 6.25 19.04
N THR A 110 -17.56 7.43 19.07
CA THR A 110 -18.77 7.73 18.29
C THR A 110 -18.44 8.60 17.09
N PHE A 111 -19.26 8.50 16.04
CA PHE A 111 -19.23 9.43 14.91
C PHE A 111 -20.67 9.78 14.50
N MET A 112 -20.82 10.91 13.82
CA MET A 112 -22.10 11.31 13.23
C MET A 112 -22.36 10.49 11.96
N GLY A 113 -23.34 9.59 12.01
CA GLY A 113 -23.66 8.70 10.90
C GLY A 113 -25.17 8.60 10.62
N TYR A 114 -25.50 8.11 9.43
CA TYR A 114 -26.86 7.92 8.95
C TYR A 114 -27.36 6.53 9.33
N ARG A 115 -28.13 6.45 10.42
CA ARG A 115 -28.71 5.19 10.93
C ARG A 115 -29.81 4.68 10.01
N ARG A 116 -29.76 3.41 9.63
CA ARG A 116 -30.77 2.72 8.82
C ARG A 116 -31.68 1.87 9.71
N ALA A 117 -32.86 1.51 9.20
CA ALA A 117 -33.85 0.71 9.93
C ALA A 117 -33.35 -0.71 10.26
N ASP A 118 -32.39 -1.24 9.49
CA ASP A 118 -31.76 -2.54 9.69
C ASP A 118 -30.58 -2.52 10.68
N GLY A 119 -30.34 -1.38 11.33
CA GLY A 119 -29.25 -1.19 12.31
C GLY A 119 -27.89 -0.84 11.69
N ARG A 120 -27.72 -0.92 10.37
CA ARG A 120 -26.49 -0.44 9.72
C ARG A 120 -26.38 1.08 9.80
N VAL A 121 -25.14 1.60 9.79
CA VAL A 121 -24.87 3.04 9.83
C VAL A 121 -24.02 3.43 8.63
N GLY A 122 -24.54 4.35 7.81
CA GLY A 122 -23.81 4.92 6.68
C GLY A 122 -22.94 6.10 7.11
N ILE A 123 -21.78 6.27 6.49
CA ILE A 123 -20.91 7.45 6.64
C ILE A 123 -21.22 8.56 5.63
N ARG A 124 -22.15 8.30 4.70
CA ARG A 124 -22.64 9.23 3.68
C ARG A 124 -24.11 9.01 3.42
N ASN A 125 -24.83 10.06 3.07
CA ASN A 125 -26.22 10.07 2.64
C ASN A 125 -26.29 10.43 1.16
N GLU A 126 -25.97 9.45 0.32
CA GLU A 126 -25.93 9.58 -1.13
C GLU A 126 -27.08 8.80 -1.77
N ILE A 127 -27.53 9.25 -2.94
CA ILE A 127 -28.48 8.52 -3.78
C ILE A 127 -27.72 7.97 -4.98
N TRP A 128 -27.79 6.66 -5.19
CA TRP A 128 -27.12 5.96 -6.28
C TRP A 128 -28.13 5.41 -7.29
N ILE A 129 -27.98 5.80 -8.55
CA ILE A 129 -28.73 5.26 -9.69
C ILE A 129 -27.89 4.14 -10.29
N LEU A 130 -28.29 2.90 -10.05
CA LEU A 130 -27.57 1.71 -10.53
C LEU A 130 -28.15 1.28 -11.89
N CYS A 131 -27.32 1.33 -12.93
CA CYS A 131 -27.70 0.88 -14.27
C CYS A 131 -27.31 -0.58 -14.47
N THR A 132 -28.29 -1.45 -14.72
CA THR A 132 -28.03 -2.87 -15.04
C THR A 132 -27.69 -3.11 -16.52
N VAL A 133 -27.85 -2.08 -17.37
CA VAL A 133 -27.56 -2.13 -18.81
C VAL A 133 -26.97 -0.81 -19.29
N GLY A 134 -26.15 -0.85 -20.35
CA GLY A 134 -25.50 0.35 -20.90
C GLY A 134 -26.47 1.35 -21.56
N CYS A 135 -27.60 0.90 -22.11
CA CYS A 135 -28.51 1.76 -22.88
C CYS A 135 -29.11 2.93 -22.08
N VAL A 136 -29.18 2.82 -20.76
CA VAL A 136 -29.76 3.84 -19.86
C VAL A 136 -28.71 4.73 -19.20
N ALA A 137 -27.43 4.59 -19.54
CA ALA A 137 -26.32 5.30 -18.90
C ALA A 137 -26.49 6.82 -18.97
N ARG A 138 -26.65 7.38 -20.19
CA ARG A 138 -26.80 8.84 -20.37
C ARG A 138 -28.04 9.42 -19.69
N THR A 139 -29.14 8.67 -19.71
CA THR A 139 -30.38 9.08 -19.02
C THR A 139 -30.14 9.15 -17.51
N SER A 140 -29.47 8.15 -16.96
CA SER A 140 -29.16 8.08 -15.52
C SER A 140 -28.20 9.17 -15.08
N GLU A 141 -27.16 9.47 -15.86
CA GLU A 141 -26.25 10.59 -15.62
C GLU A 141 -27.00 11.94 -15.60
N ARG A 142 -27.89 12.15 -16.57
CA ARG A 142 -28.71 13.37 -16.64
C ARG A 142 -29.63 13.48 -15.42
N LEU A 143 -30.28 12.39 -15.01
CA LEU A 143 -31.12 12.35 -13.82
C LEU A 143 -30.31 12.64 -12.55
N ALA A 144 -29.13 12.05 -12.41
CA ALA A 144 -28.24 12.30 -11.27
C ALA A 144 -27.83 13.78 -11.19
N LYS A 145 -27.53 14.42 -12.33
CA LYS A 145 -27.23 15.85 -12.38
C LYS A 145 -28.43 16.71 -11.93
N ILE A 146 -29.60 16.49 -12.51
CA ILE A 146 -30.82 17.24 -12.18
C ILE A 146 -31.16 17.06 -10.69
N ALA A 147 -31.08 15.84 -10.17
CA ALA A 147 -31.36 15.52 -8.78
C ALA A 147 -30.33 16.15 -7.84
N SER A 148 -29.04 16.15 -8.20
CA SER A 148 -27.98 16.80 -7.42
C SER A 148 -28.26 18.30 -7.24
N GLU A 149 -28.66 18.98 -8.30
CA GLU A 149 -29.04 20.40 -8.23
C GLU A 149 -30.31 20.60 -7.39
N LYS A 150 -31.34 19.78 -7.63
CA LYS A 150 -32.65 19.89 -6.95
C LYS A 150 -32.57 19.60 -5.44
N PHE A 151 -31.71 18.69 -5.02
CA PHE A 151 -31.59 18.22 -3.64
C PHE A 151 -30.31 18.69 -2.96
N LYS A 152 -29.66 19.73 -3.51
CA LYS A 152 -28.44 20.32 -2.95
C LYS A 152 -28.62 20.67 -1.46
N GLY A 153 -27.69 20.22 -0.62
CA GLY A 153 -27.72 20.44 0.83
C GLY A 153 -28.64 19.52 1.62
N ARG A 154 -29.40 18.62 0.96
CA ARG A 154 -30.23 17.59 1.61
C ARG A 154 -29.59 16.20 1.58
N VAL A 155 -28.76 15.95 0.59
CA VAL A 155 -27.98 14.73 0.40
C VAL A 155 -26.53 15.11 0.11
N ASP A 156 -25.61 14.21 0.42
CA ASP A 156 -24.17 14.40 0.15
C ASP A 156 -23.87 14.36 -1.35
N GLY A 157 -24.68 13.62 -2.11
CA GLY A 157 -24.60 13.57 -3.57
C GLY A 157 -25.65 12.67 -4.21
N VAL A 158 -25.85 12.86 -5.52
CA VAL A 158 -26.60 11.92 -6.36
C VAL A 158 -25.70 11.47 -7.49
N TYR A 159 -25.47 10.17 -7.59
CA TYR A 159 -24.52 9.58 -8.53
C TYR A 159 -25.22 8.56 -9.43
N ALA A 160 -24.76 8.46 -10.67
CA ALA A 160 -25.12 7.37 -11.56
C ALA A 160 -23.93 6.43 -11.69
N LEU A 161 -24.12 5.16 -11.32
CA LEU A 161 -23.17 4.11 -11.64
C LEU A 161 -23.62 3.46 -12.94
N THR A 162 -22.94 3.82 -14.02
CA THR A 162 -23.26 3.36 -15.36
C THR A 162 -22.59 2.02 -15.63
N HIS A 163 -23.25 1.21 -16.45
CA HIS A 163 -22.71 -0.07 -16.87
C HIS A 163 -21.64 0.18 -17.96
N PRO A 164 -20.36 -0.15 -17.72
CA PRO A 164 -19.26 0.20 -18.62
C PRO A 164 -19.27 -0.61 -19.92
N LEU A 165 -19.94 -1.76 -19.91
CA LEU A 165 -19.98 -2.72 -21.01
C LEU A 165 -21.37 -2.73 -21.69
N GLY A 166 -21.41 -3.14 -22.96
CA GLY A 166 -22.65 -3.26 -23.72
C GLY A 166 -23.60 -4.34 -23.18
N CYS A 167 -24.73 -4.53 -23.87
CA CYS A 167 -25.84 -5.40 -23.49
C CYS A 167 -25.60 -6.92 -23.67
N SER A 168 -24.39 -7.36 -24.02
CA SER A 168 -24.09 -8.75 -24.41
C SER A 168 -23.13 -9.47 -23.44
N GLN A 169 -23.17 -9.16 -22.14
CA GLN A 169 -22.43 -9.96 -21.16
C GLN A 169 -23.09 -11.33 -20.98
N LEU A 170 -22.30 -12.40 -21.10
CA LEU A 170 -22.73 -13.79 -20.94
C LEU A 170 -21.73 -14.53 -20.05
N GLY A 171 -22.15 -15.69 -19.52
CA GLY A 171 -21.27 -16.56 -18.73
C GLY A 171 -20.65 -15.86 -17.52
N ASP A 172 -19.34 -16.01 -17.36
CA ASP A 172 -18.61 -15.52 -16.19
C ASP A 172 -18.60 -13.99 -16.09
N ASP A 173 -18.57 -13.27 -17.21
CA ASP A 173 -18.60 -11.80 -17.23
C ASP A 173 -19.88 -11.25 -16.63
N LEU A 174 -21.03 -11.85 -16.97
CA LEU A 174 -22.32 -11.49 -16.40
C LEU A 174 -22.36 -11.80 -14.90
N ASN A 175 -21.81 -12.94 -14.49
CA ASN A 175 -21.76 -13.33 -13.09
C ASN A 175 -20.89 -12.40 -12.25
N HIS A 176 -19.72 -11.99 -12.77
CA HIS A 176 -18.84 -11.04 -12.10
C HIS A 176 -19.47 -9.66 -12.00
N THR A 177 -20.01 -9.11 -13.09
CA THR A 177 -20.70 -7.82 -13.05
C THR A 177 -21.86 -7.84 -12.05
N ARG A 178 -22.68 -8.90 -12.04
CA ARG A 178 -23.77 -9.05 -11.07
C ARG A 178 -23.27 -9.05 -9.63
N LYS A 179 -22.21 -9.83 -9.32
CA LYS A 179 -21.64 -9.89 -7.96
C LYS A 179 -21.09 -8.54 -7.52
N LEU A 180 -20.41 -7.82 -8.41
CA LEU A 180 -19.87 -6.49 -8.14
C LEU A 180 -20.99 -5.47 -7.89
N LEU A 181 -22.03 -5.45 -8.72
CA LEU A 181 -23.17 -4.54 -8.56
C LEU A 181 -23.96 -4.82 -7.27
N ALA A 182 -24.07 -6.08 -6.85
CA ALA A 182 -24.76 -6.46 -5.62
C ALA A 182 -23.94 -6.17 -4.34
N ALA A 183 -22.63 -5.99 -4.46
CA ALA A 183 -21.73 -5.70 -3.34
C ALA A 183 -21.62 -4.19 -3.02
N LEU A 184 -22.26 -3.33 -3.80
CA LEU A 184 -22.36 -1.87 -3.58
C LEU A 184 -23.44 -1.55 -2.54
#